data_AF-A0A8T2NGP2-F1
#
_entry.id   AF-A0A8T2NGP2-F1
#
_cell.length_a   1.000
_cell.length_b   1.000
_cell.length_c   1.000
_cell.angle_alpha   90.00
_cell.angle_beta   90.00
_cell.angle_gamma   90.00
#
_symmetry.space_group_name_H-M   'P 1'
#
loop_
_entity.id
_entity.type
_entity.pdbx_description
1 polymer ?
#
loop_
_entity_poly.entity_id
_entity_poly.type
_entity_poly.pdbx_seq_one_letter_code
_entity_poly.pdbx_strand_id
1 'polypeptide(L)'
;MACYTLELPAGLIDGSESAEEAALRELKEETGYKGEVAGVTPVTCLDPGLSNSSTHIVMVTINGDDPDNINPIQQLDYRVYRCRSFAPLQISK
;
A
#
# COMPACT_ATOMS: atom_id res chain seq x y z
N MET A 1 12.00 15.09 18.13
CA MET A 1 11.16 14.05 18.76
C MET A 1 10.81 13.07 17.66
N ALA A 2 11.06 11.77 17.83
CA ALA A 2 10.63 10.78 16.85
C ALA A 2 9.13 10.51 17.04
N CYS A 3 8.37 10.53 15.94
CA CYS A 3 6.92 10.30 15.91
C CYS A 3 6.65 9.17 14.91
N TYR A 4 5.65 8.34 15.19
CA TYR A 4 5.22 7.25 14.31
C TYR A 4 3.82 7.56 13.77
N THR A 5 3.60 7.24 12.50
CA THR A 5 2.30 7.37 11.84
C THR A 5 1.82 5.99 11.40
N LEU A 6 0.51 5.76 11.48
CA LEU A 6 -0.13 4.62 10.84
C LEU A 6 -0.64 5.06 9.47
N GLU A 7 -0.17 4.41 8.42
CA GLU A 7 -0.46 4.75 7.04
C GLU A 7 -0.79 3.48 6.25
N LEU A 8 -1.50 3.65 5.14
CA LEU A 8 -1.64 2.58 4.16
C LEU A 8 -0.31 2.38 3.43
N PRO A 9 -0.03 1.17 2.90
CA PRO A 9 1.14 0.95 2.06
C PRO A 9 1.12 1.93 0.88
N ALA A 10 2.21 2.66 0.69
CA ALA A 10 2.26 3.74 -0.27
C ALA A 10 3.70 4.05 -0.70
N GLY A 11 3.87 4.30 -1.98
CA GLY A 11 5.11 4.78 -2.57
C GLY A 11 4.87 5.56 -3.85
N LEU A 12 5.98 5.99 -4.48
CA LEU A 12 5.92 6.75 -5.72
C LEU A 12 5.78 5.82 -6.92
N ILE A 13 5.15 6.33 -7.97
CA ILE A 13 5.07 5.65 -9.26
C ILE A 13 6.39 5.89 -10.00
N ASP A 14 7.13 4.83 -10.27
CA ASP A 14 8.44 4.86 -10.91
C ASP A 14 8.36 4.69 -12.43
N GLY A 15 9.01 5.63 -13.15
CA GLY A 15 9.18 5.54 -14.61
C GLY A 15 7.85 5.53 -15.37
N SER A 16 7.51 4.36 -15.93
CA SER A 16 6.32 4.16 -16.75
C SER A 16 5.41 3.06 -16.20
N GLU A 17 5.52 2.73 -14.90
CA GLU A 17 4.62 1.76 -14.29
C GLU A 17 3.21 2.33 -14.15
N SER A 18 2.20 1.45 -14.19
CA SER A 18 0.82 1.80 -13.89
C SER A 18 0.61 1.97 -12.39
N ALA A 19 -0.45 2.67 -11.97
CA ALA A 19 -0.77 2.85 -10.56
C ALA A 19 -1.02 1.49 -9.87
N GLU A 20 -1.60 0.55 -10.62
CA GLU A 20 -1.80 -0.85 -10.24
C GLU A 20 -0.49 -1.57 -9.94
N GLU A 21 0.48 -1.49 -10.86
CA GLU A 21 1.78 -2.13 -10.71
C GLU A 21 2.56 -1.55 -9.53
N ALA A 22 2.58 -0.22 -9.39
CA ALA A 22 3.18 0.47 -8.26
C ALA A 22 2.57 0.00 -6.94
N ALA A 23 1.23 -0.03 -6.84
CA ALA A 23 0.54 -0.44 -5.62
C ALA A 23 0.84 -1.90 -5.22
N LEU A 24 0.91 -2.83 -6.17
CA LEU A 24 1.25 -4.22 -5.90
C LEU A 24 2.72 -4.38 -5.49
N ARG A 25 3.62 -3.62 -6.10
CA ARG A 25 5.05 -3.58 -5.75
C ARG A 25 5.25 -3.09 -4.32
N GLU A 26 4.71 -1.91 -3.99
CA GLU A 26 4.80 -1.30 -2.66
C GLU A 26 4.14 -2.18 -1.58
N LEU A 27 2.97 -2.76 -1.87
CA LEU A 27 2.32 -3.69 -0.94
C LEU A 27 3.25 -4.87 -0.59
N LYS A 28 3.92 -5.45 -1.59
CA LYS A 28 4.82 -6.58 -1.39
C LYS A 28 6.08 -6.16 -0.63
N GLU A 29 6.68 -5.03 -0.99
CA GLU A 29 7.89 -4.52 -0.32
C GLU A 29 7.61 -4.18 1.15
N GLU A 30 6.47 -3.54 1.44
CA GLU A 30 6.17 -3.01 2.76
C GLU A 30 5.40 -3.97 3.68
N THR A 31 4.75 -5.00 3.14
CA THR A 31 3.98 -5.94 3.96
C THR A 31 4.36 -7.40 3.74
N GLY A 32 4.94 -7.72 2.58
CA GLY A 32 5.21 -9.08 2.11
C GLY A 32 4.02 -9.78 1.45
N TYR A 33 2.83 -9.17 1.45
CA TYR A 33 1.64 -9.79 0.87
C TYR A 33 1.60 -9.71 -0.65
N LYS A 34 0.99 -10.72 -1.26
CA LYS A 34 0.57 -10.74 -2.66
C LYS A 34 -0.95 -10.65 -2.74
N GLY A 35 -1.44 -9.82 -3.64
CA GLY A 35 -2.86 -9.65 -3.85
C GLY A 35 -3.20 -9.28 -5.29
N GLU A 36 -4.49 -9.13 -5.55
CA GLU A 36 -5.04 -8.79 -6.85
C GLU A 36 -5.77 -7.44 -6.78
N VAL A 37 -5.65 -6.62 -7.82
CA VAL A 37 -6.29 -5.31 -7.88
C VAL A 37 -7.81 -5.49 -8.05
N ALA A 38 -8.56 -4.97 -7.08
CA ALA A 38 -10.02 -4.95 -7.11
C ALA A 38 -10.58 -3.65 -7.71
N GLY A 39 -9.81 -2.56 -7.65
CA GLY A 39 -10.20 -1.30 -8.28
C GLY A 39 -9.19 -0.18 -8.07
N VAL A 40 -9.22 0.80 -8.97
CA VAL A 40 -8.35 1.97 -8.94
C VAL A 40 -9.21 3.22 -8.98
N THR A 41 -8.96 4.13 -8.06
CA THR A 41 -9.59 5.47 -8.06
C THR A 41 -8.90 6.38 -9.05
N PRO A 42 -9.59 7.39 -9.62
CA PRO A 42 -8.92 8.43 -10.39
C PRO A 42 -7.92 9.21 -9.51
N VAL A 43 -7.01 9.92 -10.15
CA VAL A 43 -6.06 10.83 -9.49
C VAL A 43 -6.78 11.71 -8.47
N THR A 44 -6.43 11.54 -7.19
CA THR A 44 -7.03 12.27 -6.08
C THR A 44 -5.99 13.16 -5.43
N CYS A 45 -6.32 14.44 -5.24
CA CYS A 45 -5.43 15.39 -4.58
C CYS A 45 -5.39 15.11 -3.07
N LEU A 46 -4.19 15.07 -2.49
CA LEU A 46 -4.02 14.84 -1.05
C LEU A 46 -4.27 16.10 -0.22
N ASP A 47 -3.73 17.24 -0.66
CA ASP A 47 -3.92 18.52 0.00
C ASP A 47 -3.97 19.65 -1.03
N PRO A 48 -5.14 19.88 -1.67
CA PRO A 48 -5.28 20.86 -2.75
C PRO A 48 -5.09 22.31 -2.30
N GLY A 49 -5.15 22.58 -0.99
CA GLY A 49 -4.96 23.93 -0.43
C GLY A 49 -3.50 24.31 -0.24
N LEU A 50 -2.59 23.33 -0.21
CA LEU A 50 -1.18 23.54 0.10
C LEU A 50 -0.24 23.03 -1.00
N SER A 51 -0.57 21.93 -1.65
CA SER A 51 0.32 21.24 -2.58
C SER A 51 -0.42 20.72 -3.82
N ASN A 52 0.34 20.43 -4.86
CA ASN A 52 -0.13 19.71 -6.05
C ASN A 52 0.09 18.19 -5.92
N SER A 53 0.33 17.68 -4.71
CA SER A 53 0.52 16.24 -4.47
C SER A 53 -0.79 15.49 -4.74
N SER A 54 -0.70 14.49 -5.61
CA SER A 54 -1.81 13.66 -6.01
C SER A 54 -1.45 12.18 -5.91
N THR A 55 -2.44 11.34 -5.66
CA THR A 55 -2.26 9.90 -5.47
C THR A 55 -3.38 9.12 -6.14
N HIS A 56 -3.13 7.84 -6.41
CA HIS A 56 -4.16 6.87 -6.75
C HIS A 56 -4.37 5.96 -5.54
N ILE A 57 -5.62 5.84 -5.10
CA ILE A 57 -5.98 4.81 -4.12
C ILE A 57 -6.32 3.55 -4.90
N VAL A 58 -5.52 2.50 -4.70
CA VAL A 58 -5.70 1.18 -5.29
C VAL A 58 -6.22 0.23 -4.23
N MET A 59 -7.38 -0.36 -4.48
CA MET A 59 -7.95 -1.40 -3.62
C MET A 59 -7.37 -2.74 -4.04
N VAL A 60 -6.66 -3.41 -3.14
CA VAL A 60 -6.06 -4.74 -3.38
C VAL A 60 -6.73 -5.76 -2.47
N THR A 61 -7.13 -6.88 -3.04
CA THR A 61 -7.68 -8.04 -2.31
C THR A 61 -6.57 -9.05 -2.10
N ILE A 62 -6.36 -9.47 -0.85
CA ILE A 62 -5.33 -10.44 -0.46
C ILE A 62 -6.03 -11.72 -0.03
N ASN A 63 -5.65 -12.84 -0.65
CA ASN A 63 -6.10 -14.16 -0.20
C ASN A 63 -5.22 -14.64 0.96
N GLY A 64 -5.75 -14.65 2.18
CA GLY A 64 -5.03 -15.08 3.38
C GLY A 64 -4.78 -16.59 3.47
N ASP A 65 -5.49 -17.40 2.67
CA ASP A 65 -5.32 -18.86 2.65
C ASP A 65 -4.21 -19.32 1.69
N ASP A 66 -3.67 -18.41 0.87
CA ASP A 66 -2.59 -18.71 -0.05
C ASP A 66 -1.28 -18.98 0.73
N PRO A 67 -0.55 -20.09 0.46
CA PRO A 67 0.71 -20.39 1.14
C PRO A 67 1.73 -19.25 1.10
N ASP A 68 1.74 -18.42 0.05
CA ASP A 68 2.62 -17.27 -0.06
C ASP A 68 2.27 -16.15 0.95
N ASN A 69 1.02 -16.10 1.40
CA ASN A 69 0.48 -15.08 2.31
C ASN A 69 0.34 -15.56 3.77
N ILE A 70 0.66 -16.83 4.07
CA ILE A 70 0.62 -17.36 5.45
C ILE A 70 1.74 -16.75 6.31
N ASN A 71 2.94 -16.62 5.74
CA ASN A 71 4.08 -16.00 6.42
C ASN A 71 4.76 -14.96 5.51
N PRO A 72 4.10 -13.82 5.28
CA PRO A 72 4.59 -12.78 4.39
C PRO A 72 5.85 -12.13 4.98
N ILE A 73 6.91 -12.10 4.19
CA ILE A 73 8.20 -11.51 4.56
C ILE A 73 8.34 -10.17 3.84
N GLN A 74 8.52 -9.13 4.64
CA GLN A 74 8.71 -7.77 4.16
C GLN A 74 10.08 -7.59 3.50
N GLN A 75 10.14 -6.79 2.43
CA GLN A 75 11.36 -6.52 1.65
C GLN A 75 11.57 -5.01 1.52
N LEU A 76 12.14 -4.40 2.56
CA LEU A 76 12.42 -2.96 2.61
C LEU A 76 13.79 -2.62 2.03
N ASP A 77 13.90 -1.44 1.41
CA ASP A 77 15.19 -0.83 1.05
C ASP A 77 15.88 -0.18 2.28
N TYR A 78 17.21 -0.01 2.19
CA TYR A 78 18.07 0.65 3.15
C TYR A 78 17.72 2.13 3.30
N ARG A 79 16.65 2.44 4.06
CA ARG A 79 16.31 3.74 4.70
C ARG A 79 14.87 3.79 5.23
N VAL A 80 14.07 2.75 5.02
CA VAL A 80 12.65 2.75 5.43
C VAL A 80 12.48 1.90 6.69
N TYR A 81 11.78 2.45 7.68
CA TYR A 81 11.33 1.71 8.86
C TYR A 81 9.81 1.63 8.84
N ARG A 82 9.27 0.45 8.53
CA ARG A 82 7.83 0.18 8.66
C ARG A 82 7.59 -1.02 9.57
N CYS A 83 6.52 -0.93 10.34
CA CYS A 83 6.00 -2.02 11.15
C CYS A 83 4.64 -2.41 10.59
N ARG A 84 4.47 -3.69 10.24
CA ARG A 84 3.19 -4.19 9.75
C ARG A 84 2.18 -4.24 10.88
N SER A 85 1.07 -3.52 10.72
CA SER A 85 -0.10 -3.60 11.58
C SER A 85 -1.27 -4.17 10.79
N PHE A 86 -2.03 -5.09 11.39
CA PHE A 86 -3.25 -5.63 10.79
C PHE A 86 -4.44 -5.16 11.61
N ALA A 87 -5.37 -4.47 10.96
CA ALA A 87 -6.65 -4.09 11.55
C ALA A 87 -7.76 -4.93 10.91
N PRO A 88 -8.63 -5.60 11.70
CA PRO A 88 -9.76 -6.33 11.14
C PRO A 88 -10.73 -5.35 10.48
N LEU A 89 -11.03 -5.57 9.20
CA LEU A 89 -12.04 -4.78 8.50
C LEU A 89 -13.42 -5.22 8.99
N GLN A 90 -14.03 -4.45 9.88
CA GLN A 90 -15.45 -4.62 10.22
C GLN A 90 -16.30 -4.00 9.10
N ILE A 91 -16.64 -4.80 8.09
CA ILE A 91 -17.68 -4.38 7.14
C ILE A 91 -19.01 -4.51 7.88
N SER A 92 -19.52 -3.39 8.42
CA SER A 92 -20.88 -3.33 8.92
C SER A 92 -21.83 -3.57 7.75
N LYS A 93 -22.53 -4.70 7.76
CA LYS A 93 -23.71 -4.91 6.90
C LYS A 93 -24.84 -3.99 7.32
#